data_AF-A0A2C6BVF4-F1
#
_entry.id   AF-A0A2C6BVF4-F1
#
_cell.length_a   1.000
_cell.length_b   1.000
_cell.length_c   1.000
_cell.angle_alpha   90.00
_cell.angle_beta   90.00
_cell.angle_gamma   90.00
#
_symmetry.space_group_name_H-M   'P 1'
#
loop_
_entity.id
_entity.type
_entity.pdbx_description
1 polymer ?
#
loop_
_entity_poly.entity_id
_entity_poly.type
_entity_poly.pdbx_seq_one_letter_code
_entity_poly.pdbx_strand_id
1 'polypeptide(L)'
;MTPLQHKRSLWVGTLVTPWIVPLGIFVVILTDTFKEMPSINVAIELFFMIVLFGVSFTYIVTLALVAPMAFWLKGKNALSAIRLCIWCTALGPITMFIYSLLLNGLSTTFNRTHLTEILFTMAFGLASGVVFCLVSGVRLCVRQKC
;
A
#
# COMPACT_ATOMS: atom_id res chain seq x y z
N MET A 1 15.75 1.62 -29.67
CA MET A 1 15.36 0.68 -28.60
C MET A 1 15.27 1.44 -27.27
N THR A 2 14.07 1.64 -26.76
CA THR A 2 13.86 2.20 -25.42
C THR A 2 14.35 1.20 -24.37
N PRO A 3 15.11 1.63 -23.35
CA PRO A 3 15.58 0.72 -22.30
C PRO A 3 14.37 0.12 -21.56
N LEU A 4 14.38 -1.21 -21.37
CA LEU A 4 13.36 -1.92 -20.60
C LEU A 4 13.31 -1.40 -19.15
N GLN A 5 12.21 -0.71 -18.81
CA GLN A 5 12.01 -0.07 -17.50
C GLN A 5 11.47 -1.04 -16.44
N HIS A 6 10.76 -2.08 -16.88
CA HIS A 6 10.24 -3.16 -16.06
C HIS A 6 10.45 -4.50 -16.78
N LYS A 7 10.57 -5.58 -16.00
CA LYS A 7 10.75 -6.95 -16.53
C LYS A 7 9.41 -7.68 -16.69
N ARG A 8 8.39 -7.30 -15.89
CA ARG A 8 7.08 -7.97 -15.82
C ARG A 8 5.96 -6.94 -15.96
N SER A 9 4.77 -7.40 -16.33
CA SER A 9 3.61 -6.52 -16.48
C SER A 9 3.30 -5.77 -15.18
N LEU A 10 3.12 -4.45 -15.29
CA LEU A 10 2.70 -3.59 -14.17
C LEU A 10 1.36 -4.05 -13.56
N TRP A 11 0.50 -4.68 -14.36
CA TRP A 11 -0.78 -5.24 -13.89
C TRP A 11 -0.61 -6.33 -12.85
N VAL A 12 0.47 -7.13 -12.93
CA VAL A 12 0.75 -8.16 -11.92
C VAL A 12 1.06 -7.49 -10.58
N GLY A 13 1.84 -6.40 -10.59
CA GLY A 13 2.04 -5.59 -9.39
C GLY A 13 0.72 -5.03 -8.86
N THR A 14 -0.09 -4.43 -9.72
CA THR A 14 -1.40 -3.84 -9.34
C THR A 14 -2.32 -4.87 -8.68
N LEU A 15 -2.31 -6.12 -9.13
CA LEU A 15 -3.18 -7.17 -8.59
C LEU A 15 -2.63 -7.81 -7.30
N VAL A 16 -1.31 -7.94 -7.15
CA VAL A 16 -0.71 -8.65 -6.01
C VAL A 16 -0.44 -7.73 -4.83
N THR A 17 0.01 -6.50 -5.08
CA THR A 17 0.45 -5.58 -4.01
C THR A 17 -0.65 -5.22 -2.99
N PRO A 18 -1.93 -5.05 -3.36
CA PRO A 18 -2.99 -4.73 -2.40
C PRO A 18 -3.09 -5.70 -1.22
N TRP A 19 -2.65 -6.95 -1.39
CA TRP A 19 -2.68 -7.96 -0.34
C TRP A 19 -1.65 -7.75 0.78
N ILE A 20 -0.57 -7.00 0.51
CA ILE A 20 0.55 -6.88 1.45
C ILE A 20 0.16 -6.16 2.73
N VAL A 21 -0.57 -5.05 2.62
CA VAL A 21 -0.93 -4.24 3.78
C VAL A 21 -1.95 -4.95 4.67
N PRO A 22 -3.08 -5.50 4.17
CA PRO A 22 -4.04 -6.23 4.99
C PRO A 22 -3.42 -7.47 5.65
N LEU A 23 -2.60 -8.24 4.93
CA LEU A 23 -1.91 -9.39 5.52
C LEU A 23 -0.88 -8.97 6.57
N GLY A 24 -0.13 -7.89 6.33
CA GLY A 24 0.81 -7.36 7.32
C GLY A 24 0.11 -6.92 8.60
N ILE A 25 -1.02 -6.19 8.48
CA ILE A 25 -1.85 -5.78 9.62
C ILE A 25 -2.41 -7.00 10.36
N PHE A 26 -2.92 -8.00 9.64
CA PHE A 26 -3.43 -9.22 10.24
C PHE A 26 -2.37 -9.94 11.09
N VAL A 27 -1.15 -10.07 10.58
CA VAL A 27 -0.03 -10.68 11.31
C VAL A 27 0.30 -9.87 12.56
N VAL A 28 0.39 -8.53 12.46
CA VAL A 28 0.68 -7.67 13.62
C VAL A 28 -0.39 -7.82 14.71
N ILE A 29 -1.68 -7.77 14.33
CA ILE A 29 -2.79 -7.93 15.27
C ILE A 29 -2.76 -9.32 15.92
N LEU A 30 -2.53 -10.38 15.14
CA LEU A 30 -2.36 -11.73 15.67
C LEU A 30 -1.22 -11.79 16.68
N THR A 31 -0.04 -11.25 16.37
CA THR A 31 1.10 -11.30 17.29
C THR A 31 0.87 -10.57 18.60
N ASP A 32 0.08 -9.48 18.59
CA ASP A 32 -0.25 -8.76 19.82
C ASP A 32 -1.36 -9.46 20.62
N THR A 33 -2.39 -9.98 19.94
CA THR A 33 -3.47 -10.76 20.56
C THR A 33 -3.02 -12.14 21.03
N PHE A 34 -1.98 -12.76 20.47
CA PHE A 34 -1.47 -14.06 20.96
C PHE A 34 -0.97 -14.02 22.42
N LYS A 35 -0.72 -12.84 23.00
CA LYS A 35 -0.48 -12.70 24.45
C LYS A 35 -1.70 -13.11 25.28
N GLU A 36 -2.89 -12.99 24.72
CA GLU A 36 -4.18 -13.40 25.30
C GLU A 36 -4.91 -14.27 24.26
N MET A 37 -4.65 -15.59 24.21
CA MET A 37 -5.15 -16.48 23.14
C MET A 37 -6.61 -16.16 22.74
N PRO A 38 -6.85 -15.49 21.60
CA PRO A 38 -8.20 -15.17 21.18
C PRO A 38 -8.90 -16.47 20.75
N SER A 39 -10.21 -16.54 20.97
CA SER A 39 -10.98 -17.68 20.48
C SER A 39 -10.89 -17.76 18.95
N ILE A 40 -10.88 -18.97 18.40
CA ILE A 40 -10.76 -19.23 16.96
C ILE A 40 -11.80 -18.45 16.16
N ASN A 41 -13.02 -18.31 16.71
CA ASN A 41 -14.10 -17.55 16.07
C ASN A 41 -13.75 -16.07 15.91
N VAL A 42 -13.15 -15.44 16.93
CA VAL A 42 -12.72 -14.04 16.87
C VAL A 42 -11.61 -13.86 15.82
N ALA A 43 -10.65 -14.78 15.75
CA ALA A 43 -9.59 -14.71 14.74
C ALA A 43 -10.14 -14.81 13.31
N ILE A 44 -11.14 -15.67 13.08
CA ILE A 44 -11.81 -15.82 11.78
C ILE A 44 -12.60 -14.55 11.42
N GLU A 45 -13.40 -14.02 12.34
CA GLU A 45 -14.16 -12.77 12.10
C GLU A 45 -13.23 -11.60 11.77
N LEU A 46 -12.13 -11.48 12.50
CA LEU A 46 -11.13 -10.42 12.31
C LEU A 46 -10.42 -10.57 10.95
N PHE A 47 -10.10 -11.81 10.55
CA PHE A 47 -9.60 -12.11 9.21
C PHE A 47 -10.59 -11.68 8.12
N PHE A 48 -11.87 -12.06 8.25
CA PHE A 48 -12.90 -11.68 7.28
C PHE A 48 -13.07 -10.16 7.17
N MET A 49 -13.07 -9.44 8.30
CA MET A 49 -13.15 -7.97 8.30
C MET A 49 -11.95 -7.33 7.60
N ILE A 50 -10.73 -7.81 7.88
CA ILE A 50 -9.52 -7.29 7.24
C ILE A 50 -9.50 -7.59 5.74
N VAL A 51 -9.94 -8.79 5.33
CA VAL A 51 -10.03 -9.13 3.90
C VAL A 51 -11.09 -8.28 3.22
N LEU A 52 -12.32 -8.25 3.74
CA LEU A 52 -13.41 -7.54 3.07
C LEU A 52 -13.18 -6.03 2.99
N PHE A 53 -12.77 -5.40 4.08
CA PHE A 53 -12.60 -3.94 4.11
C PHE A 53 -11.19 -3.51 3.73
N GLY A 54 -10.16 -4.16 4.27
CA GLY A 54 -8.77 -3.79 4.04
C GLY A 54 -8.32 -4.08 2.60
N VAL A 55 -8.62 -5.28 2.07
CA VAL A 55 -8.23 -5.63 0.69
C VAL A 55 -9.01 -4.77 -0.31
N SER A 56 -10.32 -4.59 -0.13
CA SER A 56 -11.12 -3.74 -1.01
C SER A 56 -10.61 -2.30 -1.04
N PHE A 57 -10.33 -1.71 0.12
CA PHE A 57 -9.80 -0.36 0.20
C PHE A 57 -8.43 -0.23 -0.48
N THR A 58 -7.52 -1.15 -0.21
CA THR A 58 -6.19 -1.14 -0.82
C THR A 58 -6.22 -1.39 -2.33
N TYR A 59 -7.18 -2.17 -2.84
CA TYR A 59 -7.42 -2.29 -4.28
C TYR A 59 -7.90 -0.97 -4.89
N ILE A 60 -8.85 -0.28 -4.25
CA ILE A 60 -9.34 1.02 -4.72
C ILE A 60 -8.18 2.00 -4.81
N VAL A 61 -7.39 2.14 -3.74
CA VAL A 61 -6.21 3.02 -3.71
C VAL A 61 -5.21 2.63 -4.79
N THR A 62 -4.93 1.34 -4.95
CA THR A 62 -3.94 0.87 -5.92
C THR A 62 -4.40 1.11 -7.36
N LEU A 63 -5.66 0.83 -7.68
CA LEU A 63 -6.22 1.03 -9.03
C LEU A 63 -6.45 2.50 -9.38
N ALA A 64 -6.86 3.32 -8.40
CA ALA A 64 -7.17 4.73 -8.64
C ALA A 64 -5.95 5.66 -8.56
N LEU A 65 -4.94 5.32 -7.75
CA LEU A 65 -3.83 6.24 -7.45
C LEU A 65 -2.45 5.68 -7.80
N VAL A 66 -2.17 4.41 -7.48
CA VAL A 66 -0.83 3.83 -7.69
C VAL A 66 -0.62 3.41 -9.14
N ALA A 67 -1.55 2.65 -9.71
CA ALA A 67 -1.47 2.15 -11.07
C ALA A 67 -1.45 3.28 -12.10
N PRO A 68 -2.34 4.30 -12.05
CA PRO A 68 -2.31 5.42 -13.00
C PRO A 68 -0.98 6.17 -12.94
N MET A 69 -0.42 6.38 -11.74
CA MET A 69 0.90 7.00 -11.58
C MET A 69 2.00 6.14 -12.21
N ALA A 70 1.98 4.83 -12.01
CA ALA A 70 2.93 3.91 -12.63
C ALA A 70 2.83 3.92 -14.17
N PHE A 71 1.61 3.88 -14.73
CA PHE A 71 1.39 3.95 -16.17
C PHE A 71 1.78 5.31 -16.75
N TRP A 72 1.52 6.41 -16.05
CA TRP A 72 1.93 7.75 -16.45
C TRP A 72 3.45 7.93 -16.47
N LEU A 73 4.14 7.47 -15.41
CA LEU A 73 5.60 7.47 -15.36
C LEU A 73 6.21 6.58 -16.45
N LYS A 74 5.60 5.43 -16.74
CA LYS A 74 5.99 4.58 -17.88
C LYS A 74 5.83 5.34 -19.20
N GLY A 75 4.71 6.02 -19.42
CA GLY A 75 4.47 6.83 -20.62
C GLY A 75 5.51 7.93 -20.83
N LYS A 76 6.04 8.49 -19.74
CA LYS A 76 7.10 9.51 -19.75
C LYS A 76 8.52 8.95 -19.77
N ASN A 77 8.71 7.63 -19.92
CA ASN A 77 10.00 6.95 -19.76
C ASN A 77 10.72 7.34 -18.45
N ALA A 78 9.97 7.60 -17.38
CA ALA A 78 10.46 8.09 -16.10
C ALA A 78 10.15 7.12 -14.93
N LEU A 79 9.71 5.90 -15.25
CA LEU A 79 9.35 4.86 -14.29
C LEU A 79 10.58 4.37 -13.51
N SER A 80 10.67 4.75 -12.23
CA SER A 80 11.69 4.24 -11.31
C SER A 80 11.05 3.77 -10.01
N ALA A 81 11.67 2.75 -9.39
CA ALA A 81 11.19 2.22 -8.13
C ALA A 81 11.21 3.29 -7.02
N ILE A 82 12.23 4.16 -7.01
CA ILE A 82 12.35 5.25 -6.03
C ILE A 82 11.13 6.19 -6.11
N ARG A 83 10.75 6.63 -7.31
CA ARG A 83 9.61 7.56 -7.49
C ARG A 83 8.29 6.92 -7.07
N LEU A 84 8.09 5.65 -7.40
CA LEU A 84 6.91 4.91 -7.00
C LEU A 84 6.87 4.67 -5.49
N CYS A 85 8.00 4.32 -4.86
CA CYS A 85 8.07 4.12 -3.42
C CYS A 85 7.77 5.42 -2.68
N ILE A 86 8.37 6.55 -3.07
CA ILE A 86 8.08 7.87 -2.48
C ILE A 86 6.58 8.22 -2.63
N TRP A 87 6.00 7.97 -3.80
CA TRP A 87 4.58 8.17 -4.04
C TRP A 87 3.71 7.32 -3.11
N CYS A 88 3.99 6.03 -2.99
CA CYS A 88 3.26 5.14 -2.09
C CYS A 88 3.44 5.51 -0.61
N THR A 89 4.64 5.92 -0.18
CA THR A 89 4.91 6.41 1.17
C THR A 89 4.06 7.64 1.50
N ALA A 90 3.93 8.59 0.56
CA ALA A 90 3.11 9.78 0.76
C ALA A 90 1.60 9.44 0.73
N LEU A 91 1.18 8.49 -0.09
CA LEU A 91 -0.22 8.05 -0.15
C LEU A 91 -0.68 7.35 1.14
N GLY A 92 0.20 6.65 1.85
CA GLY A 92 -0.14 5.94 3.09
C GLY A 92 -0.93 6.80 4.09
N PRO A 93 -0.35 7.89 4.63
CA PRO A 93 -1.06 8.75 5.58
C PRO A 93 -2.24 9.49 4.95
N ILE A 94 -2.16 9.91 3.68
CA ILE A 94 -3.26 10.62 3.01
C ILE A 94 -4.49 9.73 2.88
N THR A 95 -4.32 8.50 2.41
CA THR A 95 -5.43 7.57 2.20
C THR A 95 -6.02 7.11 3.53
N MET A 96 -5.19 6.88 4.55
CA MET A 96 -5.70 6.57 5.89
C MET A 96 -6.44 7.75 6.53
N PHE A 97 -5.96 8.98 6.35
CA PHE A 97 -6.69 10.17 6.80
C PHE A 97 -8.07 10.27 6.15
N ILE A 98 -8.15 10.09 4.83
CA ILE A 98 -9.43 10.07 4.09
C ILE A 98 -10.33 8.94 4.60
N TYR A 99 -9.78 7.75 4.84
CA TYR A 99 -10.53 6.62 5.35
C TYR A 99 -11.11 6.88 6.75
N SER A 100 -10.30 7.42 7.67
CA SER A 100 -10.77 7.82 9.00
C SER A 100 -11.83 8.92 8.92
N LEU A 101 -11.65 9.89 8.02
CA LEU A 101 -12.61 10.96 7.79
C LEU A 101 -13.98 10.42 7.36
N LEU A 102 -14.00 9.42 6.46
CA LEU A 102 -15.22 8.79 5.98
C LEU A 102 -15.93 7.96 7.05
N LEU A 103 -15.18 7.29 7.92
CA LEU A 103 -15.76 6.43 8.96
C LEU A 103 -16.18 7.17 10.23
N ASN A 104 -15.34 8.10 10.70
CA ASN A 104 -15.48 8.70 12.03
C ASN A 104 -15.86 10.19 11.99
N GLY A 105 -15.83 10.82 10.80
CA GLY A 105 -16.06 12.26 10.63
C GLY A 105 -14.84 13.14 10.90
N LEU A 106 -14.98 14.44 10.60
CA LEU A 106 -13.87 15.40 10.60
C LEU A 106 -13.36 15.73 12.01
N SER A 107 -14.27 15.83 12.99
CA SER A 107 -13.96 16.26 14.36
C SER A 107 -13.15 15.24 15.14
N THR A 108 -13.38 13.93 14.93
CA THR A 108 -12.66 12.85 15.61
C THR A 108 -11.33 12.52 14.94
N THR A 109 -11.23 12.70 13.61
CA THR A 109 -10.04 12.34 12.84
C THR A 109 -8.84 13.24 13.16
N PHE A 110 -9.03 14.56 13.23
CA PHE A 110 -7.94 15.49 13.56
C PHE A 110 -7.40 15.33 14.98
N ASN A 111 -8.26 14.94 15.94
CA ASN A 111 -7.84 14.74 17.33
C ASN A 111 -7.11 13.41 17.56
N ARG A 112 -7.26 12.43 16.66
CA ARG A 112 -6.66 11.09 16.79
C ARG A 112 -5.42 10.86 15.94
N THR A 113 -5.13 11.74 14.98
CA THR A 113 -3.91 11.62 14.15
C THR A 113 -2.65 11.86 14.98
N HIS A 114 -2.10 10.78 15.52
CA HIS A 114 -0.81 10.78 16.20
C HIS A 114 0.34 10.57 15.21
N LEU A 115 1.51 11.12 15.53
CA LEU A 115 2.72 10.98 14.71
C LEU A 115 3.07 9.50 14.45
N THR A 116 2.85 8.63 15.45
CA THR A 116 3.09 7.19 15.33
C THR A 116 2.24 6.54 14.25
N GLU A 117 0.96 6.90 14.12
CA GLU A 117 0.07 6.37 13.08
C GLU A 117 0.48 6.85 11.68
N ILE A 118 0.91 8.11 11.58
CA ILE A 118 1.45 8.67 10.33
C ILE A 118 2.70 7.90 9.91
N LEU A 119 3.66 7.72 10.82
CA LEU A 119 4.89 6.96 10.53
C LEU A 119 4.59 5.50 10.15
N PHE A 120 3.63 4.87 10.83
CA PHE A 120 3.22 3.51 10.56
C PHE A 120 2.56 3.36 9.18
N THR A 121 1.66 4.26 8.81
CA THR A 121 1.02 4.26 7.48
C THR A 121 2.00 4.61 6.37
N MET A 122 2.97 5.49 6.62
CA MET A 122 4.09 5.74 5.70
C MET A 122 4.95 4.48 5.49
N ALA A 123 5.25 3.74 6.55
CA ALA A 123 6.03 2.51 6.47
C ALA A 123 5.30 1.42 5.64
N PHE A 124 4.00 1.25 5.83
CA PHE A 124 3.20 0.33 5.00
C PHE A 124 3.07 0.81 3.56
N GLY A 125 2.91 2.12 3.34
CA GLY A 125 2.94 2.72 2.01
C GLY A 125 4.26 2.42 1.29
N LEU A 126 5.38 2.59 1.98
CA LEU A 126 6.71 2.25 1.47
C LEU A 126 6.83 0.75 1.15
N ALA A 127 6.44 -0.13 2.09
CA ALA A 127 6.49 -1.57 1.91
C ALA A 127 5.66 -2.02 0.70
N SER A 128 4.45 -1.48 0.55
CA SER A 128 3.59 -1.70 -0.62
C SER A 128 4.29 -1.25 -1.91
N GLY A 129 4.88 -0.05 -1.93
CA GLY A 129 5.65 0.43 -3.09
C GLY A 129 6.82 -0.47 -3.46
N VAL A 130 7.58 -0.95 -2.47
CA VAL A 130 8.69 -1.89 -2.67
C VAL A 130 8.19 -3.19 -3.26
N VAL A 131 7.14 -3.80 -2.71
CA VAL A 131 6.58 -5.05 -3.22
C VAL A 131 6.04 -4.87 -4.64
N PHE A 132 5.32 -3.77 -4.93
CA PHE A 132 4.86 -3.47 -6.29
C PHE A 132 6.01 -3.45 -7.29
N CYS A 133 7.11 -2.78 -6.92
CA CYS A 133 8.30 -2.67 -7.76
C CYS A 133 8.98 -4.02 -7.96
N LEU A 134 9.09 -4.85 -6.91
CA LEU A 134 9.68 -6.19 -6.99
C LEU A 134 8.83 -7.12 -7.87
N VAL A 135 7.52 -7.16 -7.65
CA VAL A 135 6.58 -8.02 -8.40
C VAL A 135 6.56 -7.64 -9.88
N SER A 136 6.52 -6.34 -10.18
CA SER A 136 6.54 -5.80 -11.55
C SER A 136 7.95 -5.80 -12.17
N GLY A 137 9.00 -6.02 -11.37
CA GLY A 137 10.40 -5.94 -11.81
C GLY A 137 10.81 -4.54 -12.29
N VAL A 138 10.32 -3.48 -11.62
CA VAL A 138 10.70 -2.09 -11.87
C VAL A 138 12.13 -1.86 -11.36
N ARG A 139 12.96 -1.19 -12.15
CA ARG A 139 14.36 -0.91 -11.76
C ARG A 139 14.47 0.28 -10.79
N LEU A 140 15.50 0.25 -9.94
CA LEU A 140 15.78 1.29 -8.94
C LEU A 140 15.93 2.69 -9.56
N CYS A 141 16.72 2.79 -10.62
CA CYS A 141 16.89 4.02 -11.40
C CYS A 141 16.66 3.73 -12.89
N VAL A 142 15.95 4.63 -13.57
CA VAL A 142 15.98 4.67 -15.03
C VAL A 142 17.42 5.03 -15.39
N ARG A 143 18.12 4.14 -16.09
CA ARG A 143 19.39 4.50 -16.73
C ARG A 143 19.02 5.47 -17.85
N GLN A 144 18.96 6.77 -17.53
CA GLN A 144 18.92 7.80 -18.54
C GLN A 144 20.23 7.65 -19.31
N LYS A 145 20.14 7.22 -20.58
CA LYS A 145 21.23 7.49 -21.50
C LYS A 145 21.26 9.01 -21.62
N CYS A 146 22.30 9.64 -21.08
CA CYS A 146 22.78 10.92 -21.58
C CYS A 146 23.13 10.76 -23.06
#